data_AF-A0A7R8ZTG9-F1
#
_entry.id   AF-A0A7R8ZTG9-F1
#
_cell.length_a   1.000
_cell.length_b   1.000
_cell.length_c   1.000
_cell.angle_alpha   90.00
_cell.angle_beta   90.00
_cell.angle_gamma   90.00
#
_symmetry.space_group_name_H-M   'P 1'
#
loop_
_entity.id
_entity.type
_entity.pdbx_description
1 polymer ?
#
loop_
_entity_poly.entity_id
_entity_poly.type
_entity_poly.pdbx_seq_one_letter_code
_entity_poly.pdbx_strand_id
1 'polypeptide(L)'
;MIRKARTNAEKLGYNNVEFREGDIDDMPVNDNFADVIVSNCVLNLVPNKQKVIGEILRVLKPGGHFSISDIVLVGDLPEALRHDAEMYAGCVAGAIQKDEYLGYIEKAGFESVTIQKEKAIVIPDDILEKYLSQSEMEEFKKGETGIFSVTVYAEKPGGSSEKPKVKLSELQSNDCDPGSGCC
;
A
#
# COMPACT_ATOMS: atom_id res chain seq x y z
N MET A 1 -12.62 -15.95 -1.12
CA MET A 1 -12.74 -14.70 -1.92
C MET A 1 -12.39 -14.91 -3.39
N ILE A 2 -11.29 -15.59 -3.72
CA ILE A 2 -10.80 -15.81 -5.10
C ILE A 2 -11.86 -16.39 -6.05
N ARG A 3 -12.62 -17.42 -5.64
CA ARG A 3 -13.70 -17.99 -6.45
C ARG A 3 -14.70 -16.93 -6.93
N LYS A 4 -15.12 -16.03 -6.03
CA LYS A 4 -16.06 -14.93 -6.34
C LYS A 4 -15.43 -13.93 -7.31
N ALA A 5 -14.14 -13.62 -7.14
CA ALA A 5 -13.42 -12.72 -8.03
C ALA A 5 -13.33 -13.29 -9.46
N ARG A 6 -13.00 -14.58 -9.61
CA ARG A 6 -12.99 -15.29 -10.90
C ARG A 6 -14.36 -15.26 -11.58
N THR A 7 -15.42 -15.61 -10.85
CA THR A 7 -16.80 -15.54 -11.37
C THR A 7 -17.18 -14.13 -11.81
N ASN A 8 -16.76 -13.09 -11.09
CA ASN A 8 -17.04 -11.71 -11.48
C ASN A 8 -16.28 -11.30 -12.75
N ALA A 9 -15.02 -11.70 -12.89
CA ALA A 9 -14.24 -11.44 -14.11
C ALA A 9 -14.85 -12.12 -15.34
N GLU A 10 -15.28 -13.37 -15.21
CA GLU A 10 -15.99 -14.10 -16.28
C GLU A 10 -17.29 -13.40 -16.67
N LYS A 11 -18.12 -13.02 -15.69
CA LYS A 11 -19.39 -12.33 -15.93
C LYS A 11 -19.23 -10.98 -16.63
N LEU A 12 -18.12 -10.28 -16.35
CA LEU A 12 -17.82 -8.96 -16.91
C LEU A 12 -16.96 -9.04 -18.20
N GLY A 13 -16.53 -10.24 -18.60
CA GLY A 13 -15.75 -10.45 -19.82
C GLY A 13 -14.30 -9.94 -19.74
N TYR A 14 -13.70 -9.86 -18.55
CA TYR A 14 -12.31 -9.43 -18.40
C TYR A 14 -11.33 -10.57 -18.68
N ASN A 15 -10.45 -10.37 -19.65
CA ASN A 15 -9.44 -11.35 -20.08
C ASN A 15 -8.01 -10.97 -19.68
N ASN A 16 -7.82 -9.80 -19.06
CA ASN A 16 -6.54 -9.22 -18.65
C ASN A 16 -6.34 -9.27 -17.13
N VAL A 17 -7.07 -10.13 -16.42
CA VAL A 17 -7.00 -10.29 -14.97
C VAL A 17 -6.76 -11.75 -14.61
N GLU A 18 -5.85 -11.98 -13.67
CA GLU A 18 -5.55 -13.31 -13.13
C GLU A 18 -5.64 -13.27 -11.60
N PHE A 19 -6.20 -14.32 -10.99
CA PHE A 19 -6.31 -14.45 -9.54
C PHE A 19 -5.55 -15.68 -9.06
N ARG A 20 -4.49 -15.46 -8.27
CA ARG A 20 -3.66 -16.50 -7.66
C ARG A 20 -3.93 -16.58 -6.15
N GLU A 21 -3.90 -17.79 -5.62
CA GLU A 21 -4.01 -18.06 -4.19
C GLU A 21 -2.61 -18.29 -3.64
N GLY A 22 -2.25 -17.59 -2.58
CA GLY A 22 -0.95 -17.68 -1.93
C GLY A 22 -0.81 -16.61 -0.85
N ASP A 23 0.21 -16.78 -0.01
CA ASP A 23 0.54 -15.83 1.04
C ASP A 23 1.38 -14.67 0.48
N ILE A 24 1.19 -13.46 1.00
CA ILE A 24 1.87 -12.28 0.47
C ILE A 24 3.36 -12.22 0.85
N ASP A 25 3.78 -13.08 1.77
CA ASP A 25 5.17 -13.27 2.16
C ASP A 25 5.83 -14.48 1.46
N ASP A 26 5.13 -15.12 0.52
CA ASP A 26 5.64 -16.10 -0.44
C ASP A 26 4.78 -16.04 -1.72
N MET A 27 4.90 -14.93 -2.46
CA MET A 27 3.96 -14.63 -3.54
C MET A 27 4.11 -15.65 -4.69
N PRO A 28 3.00 -16.23 -5.20
CA PRO A 28 3.02 -17.26 -6.25
C PRO A 28 3.26 -16.67 -7.66
N VAL A 29 4.30 -15.86 -7.78
CA VAL A 29 4.77 -15.20 -9.00
C VAL A 29 6.29 -15.23 -9.05
N ASN A 30 6.85 -15.22 -10.26
CA ASN A 30 8.29 -15.22 -10.46
C ASN A 30 8.91 -13.87 -10.06
N ASP A 31 10.24 -13.87 -9.94
CA ASP A 31 11.03 -12.67 -9.75
C ASP A 31 10.88 -11.73 -10.96
N ASN A 32 10.97 -10.41 -10.73
CA ASN A 32 10.90 -9.40 -11.79
C ASN A 32 9.68 -9.55 -12.71
N PHE A 33 8.53 -9.86 -12.12
CA PHE A 33 7.28 -10.12 -12.83
C PHE A 33 6.44 -8.86 -13.03
N ALA A 34 6.34 -8.01 -12.01
CA ALA A 34 5.42 -6.87 -11.99
C ALA A 34 6.14 -5.53 -12.25
N ASP A 35 5.51 -4.64 -13.00
CA ASP A 35 5.97 -3.26 -13.15
C ASP A 35 5.53 -2.38 -11.97
N VAL A 36 4.35 -2.66 -11.42
CA VAL A 36 3.72 -1.92 -10.32
C VAL A 36 3.09 -2.88 -9.33
N ILE A 37 3.29 -2.64 -8.04
CA ILE A 37 2.56 -3.30 -6.95
C ILE A 37 1.72 -2.27 -6.20
N VAL A 38 0.44 -2.61 -5.95
CA VAL A 38 -0.46 -1.78 -5.13
C VAL A 38 -1.03 -2.62 -4.01
N SER A 39 -1.20 -2.01 -2.84
CA SER A 39 -1.84 -2.63 -1.68
C SER A 39 -2.51 -1.56 -0.83
N ASN A 40 -3.55 -1.96 -0.11
CA ASN A 40 -4.30 -1.09 0.79
C ASN A 40 -4.62 -1.82 2.09
N CYS A 41 -4.03 -1.37 3.20
CA CYS A 41 -4.30 -1.83 4.57
C CYS A 41 -4.07 -3.34 4.78
N VAL A 42 -3.02 -3.90 4.20
CA VAL A 42 -2.72 -5.33 4.31
C VAL A 42 -1.47 -5.59 5.15
N LEU A 43 -0.45 -4.72 5.12
CA LEU A 43 0.83 -5.01 5.79
C LEU A 43 0.69 -5.04 7.31
N ASN A 44 -0.31 -4.36 7.86
CA ASN A 44 -0.59 -4.41 9.29
C ASN A 44 -1.13 -5.76 9.77
N LEU A 45 -1.64 -6.60 8.86
CA LEU A 45 -2.21 -7.90 9.20
C LEU A 45 -1.18 -9.04 9.13
N VAL A 46 0.04 -8.77 8.64
CA VAL A 46 1.08 -9.79 8.55
C VAL A 46 2.01 -9.82 9.77
N PRO A 47 2.46 -11.02 10.16
CA PRO A 47 3.39 -11.17 11.29
C PRO A 47 4.79 -10.64 10.97
N ASN A 48 5.23 -10.74 9.71
CA ASN A 48 6.57 -10.30 9.29
C ASN A 48 6.49 -9.34 8.10
N LYS A 49 6.40 -8.04 8.40
CA LYS A 49 6.37 -6.96 7.39
C LYS A 49 7.64 -6.92 6.55
N GLN A 50 8.81 -7.18 7.15
CA GLN A 50 10.09 -7.15 6.43
C GLN A 50 10.15 -8.22 5.33
N LYS A 51 9.64 -9.43 5.63
CA LYS A 51 9.56 -10.52 4.64
C LYS A 51 8.66 -10.12 3.46
N VAL A 52 7.50 -9.53 3.72
CA VAL A 52 6.59 -9.04 2.67
C VAL A 52 7.23 -7.93 1.84
N ILE A 53 7.92 -6.98 2.48
CA ILE A 53 8.65 -5.92 1.76
C ILE A 53 9.76 -6.52 0.87
N GLY A 54 10.46 -7.55 1.36
CA GLY A 54 11.42 -8.32 0.55
C GLY A 54 10.76 -9.03 -0.64
N GLU A 55 9.58 -9.61 -0.45
CA GLU A 55 8.81 -10.22 -1.55
C GLU A 55 8.36 -9.19 -2.58
N ILE A 56 7.89 -8.02 -2.16
CA ILE A 56 7.57 -6.90 -3.06
C ILE A 56 8.79 -6.55 -3.91
N LEU A 57 9.98 -6.48 -3.30
CA LEU A 57 11.22 -6.22 -4.02
C LEU A 57 11.57 -7.36 -5.00
N ARG A 58 11.44 -8.63 -4.61
CA ARG A 58 11.68 -9.80 -5.47
C ARG A 58 10.79 -9.75 -6.71
N VAL A 59 9.50 -9.52 -6.52
CA VAL A 59 8.47 -9.55 -7.57
C VAL A 59 8.55 -8.36 -8.52
N LEU A 60 8.92 -7.17 -8.04
CA LEU A 60 9.06 -6.00 -8.91
C LEU A 60 10.19 -6.19 -9.92
N LYS A 61 9.97 -5.74 -11.16
CA LYS A 61 11.03 -5.57 -12.15
C LYS A 61 12.01 -4.46 -11.72
N PRO A 62 13.28 -4.49 -12.16
CA PRO A 62 14.18 -3.35 -11.99
C PRO A 62 13.54 -2.08 -12.59
N GLY A 63 13.51 -0.98 -11.83
CA GLY A 63 12.79 0.25 -12.20
C GLY A 63 11.26 0.15 -12.16
N GLY A 64 10.71 -0.92 -11.57
CA GLY A 64 9.33 -0.98 -11.11
C GLY A 64 9.17 -0.26 -9.78
N HIS A 65 7.92 -0.04 -9.35
CA HIS A 65 7.64 0.65 -8.09
C HIS A 65 6.43 0.04 -7.38
N PHE A 66 6.28 0.37 -6.10
CA PHE A 66 5.01 0.13 -5.42
C PHE A 66 4.35 1.44 -5.01
N SER A 67 3.02 1.38 -4.80
CA SER A 67 2.24 2.41 -4.12
C SER A 67 1.33 1.73 -3.12
N ILE A 68 1.67 1.81 -1.83
CA ILE A 68 0.97 1.08 -0.76
C ILE A 68 0.42 2.07 0.25
N SER A 69 -0.88 1.95 0.54
CA SER A 69 -1.54 2.69 1.59
C SER A 69 -1.66 1.82 2.84
N ASP A 70 -1.19 2.28 3.99
CA ASP A 70 -1.29 1.54 5.26
C ASP A 70 -1.44 2.50 6.45
N ILE A 71 -1.72 1.94 7.63
CA ILE A 71 -1.82 2.71 8.87
C ILE A 71 -0.48 2.67 9.62
N VAL A 72 0.02 3.83 10.04
CA VAL A 72 1.23 3.98 10.84
C VAL A 72 0.95 4.80 12.10
N LEU A 73 1.81 4.62 13.10
CA LEU A 73 1.77 5.37 14.35
C LEU A 73 2.84 6.45 14.34
N VAL A 74 2.55 7.58 14.98
CA VAL A 74 3.55 8.59 15.34
C VAL A 74 3.44 8.82 16.83
N GLY A 75 4.54 8.60 17.54
CA GLY A 75 4.59 8.69 19.00
C GLY A 75 3.99 7.47 19.70
N ASP A 76 4.04 7.50 21.03
CA ASP A 76 3.58 6.38 21.86
C ASP A 76 2.10 6.52 22.18
N LEU A 77 1.33 5.47 21.83
CA LEU A 77 -0.08 5.37 22.16
C LEU A 77 -0.31 4.29 23.21
N PRO A 78 -1.15 4.54 24.23
CA PRO A 78 -1.53 3.52 25.19
C PRO A 78 -2.03 2.25 24.48
N GLU A 79 -1.58 1.09 24.93
CA GLU A 79 -1.94 -0.20 24.32
C GLU A 79 -3.46 -0.41 24.26
N ALA A 80 -4.17 -0.02 25.33
CA ALA A 80 -5.62 -0.09 25.37
C ALA A 80 -6.29 0.80 24.31
N LEU A 81 -5.74 2.00 24.06
CA LEU A 81 -6.24 2.90 23.01
C LEU A 81 -5.98 2.30 21.61
N ARG A 82 -4.83 1.65 21.39
CA ARG A 82 -4.55 0.96 20.11
C ARG A 82 -5.54 -0.17 19.84
N HIS A 83 -5.94 -0.90 20.88
CA HIS A 83 -6.92 -1.97 20.76
C HIS A 83 -8.35 -1.45 20.49
N ASP A 84 -8.79 -0.40 21.19
CA ASP A 84 -10.09 0.21 20.93
C ASP A 84 -10.13 0.92 19.57
N ALA A 85 -9.02 1.53 19.16
CA ALA A 85 -8.84 2.12 17.84
C ALA A 85 -8.90 1.08 16.72
N GLU A 86 -8.41 -0.16 16.93
CA GLU A 86 -8.55 -1.27 15.99
C GLU A 86 -10.02 -1.61 15.72
N MET A 87 -10.84 -1.66 16.77
CA MET A 87 -12.28 -1.93 16.62
C MET A 87 -13.00 -0.84 15.81
N TYR A 88 -12.48 0.39 15.83
CA TYR A 88 -12.99 1.51 15.05
C TYR A 88 -12.37 1.58 13.64
N ALA A 89 -11.09 1.25 13.51
CA ALA A 89 -10.30 1.25 12.28
C ALA A 89 -9.49 -0.05 12.22
N GLY A 90 -10.01 -1.06 11.51
CA GLY A 90 -9.57 -2.47 11.56
C GLY A 90 -8.17 -2.83 11.05
N CYS A 91 -7.19 -1.92 11.12
CA CYS A 91 -5.78 -2.15 10.78
C CYS A 91 -4.79 -1.38 11.70
N VAL A 92 -5.21 -0.90 12.86
CA VAL A 92 -4.41 -0.16 13.85
C VAL A 92 -3.57 -1.08 14.75
N ALA A 93 -4.05 -2.27 15.11
CA ALA A 93 -3.41 -3.16 16.09
C ALA A 93 -2.02 -3.63 15.63
N GLY A 94 -1.84 -3.84 14.33
CA GLY A 94 -0.56 -4.21 13.75
C GLY A 94 0.24 -3.04 13.17
N ALA A 95 -0.22 -1.79 13.39
CA ALA A 95 0.49 -0.60 12.94
C ALA A 95 1.79 -0.42 13.74
N ILE A 96 2.86 -0.09 13.04
CA ILE A 96 4.18 0.20 13.61
C ILE A 96 4.48 1.70 13.51
N GLN A 97 5.56 2.14 14.14
CA GLN A 97 5.99 3.53 14.04
C GLN A 97 6.30 3.89 12.57
N LYS A 98 5.93 5.11 12.17
CA LYS A 98 6.13 5.61 10.80
C LYS A 98 7.59 5.46 10.35
N ASP A 99 8.53 5.84 11.22
CA ASP A 99 9.96 5.76 10.93
C ASP A 99 10.45 4.31 10.81
N GLU A 100 9.89 3.39 11.59
CA GLU A 100 10.20 1.96 11.49
C GLU A 100 9.68 1.37 10.17
N TYR A 101 8.45 1.74 9.78
CA TYR A 101 7.85 1.34 8.51
C TYR A 101 8.67 1.80 7.30
N LEU A 102 9.05 3.09 7.26
CA LEU A 102 9.91 3.63 6.21
C LEU A 102 11.31 3.00 6.25
N GLY A 103 11.86 2.80 7.44
CA GLY A 103 13.15 2.16 7.63
C GLY A 103 13.18 0.71 7.12
N TYR A 104 12.09 -0.04 7.19
CA TYR A 104 12.01 -1.38 6.59
C TYR A 104 12.03 -1.34 5.07
N ILE A 105 11.38 -0.35 4.47
CA ILE A 105 11.38 -0.15 3.01
C ILE A 105 12.79 0.20 2.54
N GLU A 106 13.47 1.14 3.21
CA GLU A 106 14.84 1.52 2.89
C GLU A 106 15.82 0.36 3.07
N LYS A 107 15.74 -0.36 4.20
CA LYS A 107 16.61 -1.51 4.48
C LYS A 107 16.45 -2.67 3.50
N ALA A 108 15.27 -2.83 2.91
CA ALA A 108 15.05 -3.81 1.86
C ALA A 108 15.78 -3.43 0.55
N GLY A 109 16.19 -2.18 0.38
CA GLY A 109 16.91 -1.70 -0.80
C GLY A 109 16.03 -0.97 -1.81
N PHE A 110 14.89 -0.42 -1.39
CA PHE A 110 14.11 0.49 -2.22
C PHE A 110 14.74 1.88 -2.27
N GLU A 111 14.59 2.55 -3.41
CA GLU A 111 15.01 3.93 -3.67
C GLU A 111 13.78 4.84 -3.83
N SER A 112 14.01 6.17 -3.90
CA SER A 112 12.96 7.16 -4.15
C SER A 112 11.76 7.07 -3.18
N VAL A 113 12.01 6.69 -1.92
CA VAL A 113 10.96 6.49 -0.91
C VAL A 113 10.29 7.83 -0.60
N THR A 114 8.99 7.95 -0.85
CA THR A 114 8.22 9.17 -0.62
C THR A 114 6.83 8.87 -0.06
N ILE A 115 6.38 9.70 0.88
CA ILE A 115 4.98 9.70 1.31
C ILE A 115 4.20 10.59 0.34
N GLN A 116 3.36 9.98 -0.50
CA GLN A 116 2.52 10.70 -1.46
C GLN A 116 1.30 11.34 -0.81
N LYS A 117 0.80 10.74 0.27
CA LYS A 117 -0.38 11.22 1.00
C LYS A 117 -0.29 10.79 2.46
N GLU A 118 -0.66 11.69 3.35
CA GLU A 118 -0.77 11.44 4.79
C GLU A 118 -2.10 12.02 5.28
N LYS A 119 -2.87 11.23 6.04
CA LYS A 119 -4.14 11.67 6.63
C LYS A 119 -4.26 11.14 8.06
N ALA A 120 -4.48 12.02 9.01
CA ALA A 120 -4.78 11.66 10.39
C ALA A 120 -6.12 10.91 10.48
N ILE A 121 -6.15 9.83 11.27
CA ILE A 121 -7.36 9.12 11.63
C ILE A 121 -7.90 9.75 12.91
N VAL A 122 -9.06 10.40 12.82
CA VAL A 122 -9.71 11.02 13.97
C VAL A 122 -10.44 9.95 14.76
N ILE A 123 -10.01 9.76 16.01
CA ILE A 123 -10.70 8.91 16.98
C ILE A 123 -11.77 9.75 17.69
N PRO A 124 -13.00 9.25 17.82
CA PRO A 124 -14.05 9.89 18.62
C PRO A 124 -13.66 10.17 20.08
N ASP A 125 -14.14 11.29 20.62
CA ASP A 125 -13.82 11.75 21.98
C ASP A 125 -14.27 10.75 23.06
N ASP A 126 -15.38 10.05 22.85
CA ASP A 126 -15.89 9.03 23.79
C ASP A 126 -14.96 7.82 23.93
N ILE A 127 -14.09 7.57 22.95
CA ILE A 127 -13.04 6.56 23.03
C ILE A 127 -11.80 7.16 23.71
N LEU A 128 -11.42 8.38 23.33
CA LEU A 128 -10.24 9.04 23.88
C LEU A 128 -10.36 9.31 25.39
N GLU A 129 -11.53 9.76 25.85
CA GLU A 129 -11.81 10.07 27.27
C GLU A 129 -11.64 8.86 28.21
N LYS A 130 -11.71 7.63 27.68
CA LYS A 130 -11.49 6.41 28.46
C LYS A 130 -10.01 6.19 28.81
N TYR A 131 -9.10 6.76 28.02
CA TYR A 131 -7.68 6.40 28.04
C TYR A 131 -6.75 7.61 28.17
N LEU A 132 -7.21 8.81 27.83
CA LEU A 132 -6.42 10.04 27.82
C LEU A 132 -7.08 11.10 28.71
N SER A 133 -6.27 11.86 29.43
CA SER A 133 -6.69 13.10 30.09
C SER A 133 -7.03 14.20 29.09
N GLN A 134 -7.71 15.26 29.54
CA GLN A 134 -8.05 16.39 28.67
C GLN A 134 -6.82 17.02 27.99
N SER A 135 -5.68 17.12 28.68
CA SER A 135 -4.45 17.64 28.09
C SER A 135 -3.85 16.70 27.03
N GLU A 136 -3.84 15.40 27.30
CA GLU A 136 -3.35 14.39 26.34
C GLU A 136 -4.26 14.28 25.10
N MET A 137 -5.58 14.46 25.27
CA MET A 137 -6.50 14.54 24.15
C MET A 137 -6.25 15.76 23.28
N GLU A 138 -5.95 16.92 23.88
CA GLU A 138 -5.58 18.10 23.10
C GLU A 138 -4.27 17.90 22.34
N GLU A 139 -3.27 17.25 22.93
CA GLU A 139 -2.02 16.90 22.24
C GLU A 139 -2.26 15.92 21.09
N PHE A 140 -3.05 14.86 21.32
CA PHE A 140 -3.45 13.90 20.29
C PHE A 140 -4.18 14.60 19.12
N LYS A 141 -5.06 15.58 19.42
CA LYS A 141 -5.77 16.36 18.41
C LYS A 141 -4.90 17.40 17.69
N LYS A 142 -3.81 17.87 18.31
CA LYS A 142 -2.80 18.74 17.67
C LYS A 142 -1.98 18.01 16.61
N GLY A 143 -2.00 16.67 16.61
CA GLY A 143 -1.42 15.84 15.56
C GLY A 143 0.09 15.59 15.70
N GLU A 144 0.67 15.87 16.87
CA GLU A 144 2.07 15.54 17.18
C GLU A 144 2.25 14.03 17.43
N THR A 145 1.22 13.40 18.01
CA THR A 145 1.13 11.95 18.18
C THR A 145 -0.22 11.46 17.67
N GLY A 146 -0.27 10.26 17.11
CA GLY A 146 -1.53 9.72 16.59
C GLY A 146 -1.40 8.59 15.59
N ILE A 147 -2.54 8.31 14.95
CA ILE A 147 -2.69 7.26 13.96
C ILE A 147 -2.89 7.92 12.60
N PHE A 148 -2.09 7.51 11.62
CA PHE A 148 -2.07 8.12 10.31
C PHE A 148 -2.25 7.05 9.23
N SER A 149 -3.08 7.35 8.23
CA SER A 149 -3.07 6.63 6.97
C SER A 149 -2.05 7.29 6.04
N VAL A 150 -1.01 6.56 5.68
CA VAL A 150 0.03 7.00 4.75
C VAL A 150 -0.06 6.22 3.44
N THR A 151 0.20 6.87 2.32
CA THR A 151 0.45 6.22 1.03
C THR A 151 1.90 6.42 0.66
N VAL A 152 2.65 5.33 0.64
CA VAL A 152 4.09 5.34 0.37
C VAL A 152 4.36 4.82 -1.02
N TYR A 153 5.23 5.54 -1.71
CA TYR A 153 5.81 5.18 -3.00
C TYR A 153 7.28 4.86 -2.81
N ALA A 154 7.75 3.81 -3.48
CA ALA A 154 9.18 3.53 -3.58
C ALA A 154 9.50 2.71 -4.84
N GLU A 155 10.73 2.86 -5.33
CA GLU A 155 11.22 2.28 -6.58
C GLU A 155 12.22 1.16 -6.31
N LYS A 156 12.14 0.08 -7.10
CA LYS A 156 13.19 -0.94 -7.13
C LYS A 156 14.38 -0.43 -7.94
N PRO A 157 15.63 -0.51 -7.44
CA PRO A 157 16.82 -0.09 -8.17
C PRO A 157 17.00 -0.82 -9.50
N GLY A 158 17.84 -0.26 -10.38
CA GLY A 158 18.26 -0.92 -11.63
C GLY A 158 17.34 -0.69 -12.82
N GLY A 159 16.44 0.29 -12.76
CA GLY A 159 15.74 0.79 -13.95
C GLY A 159 16.68 1.56 -14.86
N SER A 160 16.68 1.28 -16.17
CA SER A 160 17.30 2.17 -17.15
C SER A 160 16.60 3.53 -17.12
N SER A 161 17.39 4.61 -17.12
CA SER A 161 16.93 6.00 -17.22
C SER A 161 15.95 6.14 -18.39
N GLU A 162 14.81 6.79 -18.11
CA GLU A 162 13.75 7.18 -19.06
C GLU A 162 12.87 6.03 -19.59
N LYS A 163 11.90 5.58 -18.78
CA LYS A 163 10.62 5.13 -19.36
C LYS A 163 9.97 6.36 -20.01
N PRO A 164 9.62 6.35 -21.31
CA PRO A 164 8.94 7.47 -21.94
C PRO A 164 7.66 7.77 -21.14
N LYS A 165 7.51 9.00 -20.65
CA LYS A 165 6.26 9.46 -20.05
C LYS A 165 5.23 9.56 -21.17
N VAL A 166 4.52 8.47 -21.46
CA VAL A 166 3.41 8.50 -22.40
C VAL A 166 2.31 9.35 -21.77
N LYS A 167 2.01 10.50 -22.38
CA LYS A 167 0.84 11.27 -21.95
C LYS A 167 -0.40 10.51 -22.40
N LEU A 168 -1.45 10.48 -21.57
CA LEU A 168 -2.72 9.85 -21.93
C LEU A 168 -3.30 10.42 -23.24
N SER A 169 -2.94 11.67 -23.58
CA SER A 169 -3.27 12.35 -24.84
C SER A 169 -2.51 11.85 -26.07
N GLU A 170 -1.45 11.05 -25.90
CA GLU A 170 -0.59 10.51 -26.97
C GLU A 170 -0.94 9.06 -27.33
N LEU A 171 -1.84 8.43 -26.57
CA LEU A 171 -2.50 7.18 -26.96
C LEU A 171 -3.50 7.50 -28.08
N GLN A 172 -3.03 7.56 -29.33
CA GLN A 172 -3.92 7.58 -30.48
C GLN A 172 -4.74 6.28 -30.46
N SER A 173 -6.06 6.41 -30.64
CA SER A 173 -6.88 5.31 -31.12
C SER A 173 -6.22 4.81 -32.40
N ASN A 174 -5.72 3.59 -32.41
CA ASN A 174 -5.52 2.89 -33.68
C ASN A 174 -6.92 2.62 -34.23
N ASP A 175 -7.49 3.64 -34.88
CA ASP A 175 -8.67 3.53 -35.72
C ASP A 175 -8.25 2.75 -36.97
N CYS A 176 -8.13 1.44 -36.80
CA CYS A 176 -8.05 0.51 -37.91
C CYS A 176 -9.45 0.43 -38.53
N ASP A 177 -9.74 1.34 -39.46
CA ASP A 177 -10.96 1.24 -40.26
C ASP A 177 -10.91 -0.02 -41.16
N PRO A 178 -12.04 -0.72 -41.37
CA PRO A 178 -12.08 -1.88 -42.25
C PRO A 178 -11.72 -1.47 -43.69
N GLY A 179 -10.57 -1.96 -44.18
CA GLY A 179 -10.04 -1.64 -45.51
C GLY A 179 -8.75 -0.80 -45.52
N SER A 180 -8.24 -0.39 -44.36
CA SER A 180 -7.02 0.43 -44.22
C SER A 180 -5.70 -0.27 -44.59
N GLY A 181 -5.70 -1.57 -44.86
CA GLY A 181 -4.51 -2.28 -45.35
C GLY A 181 -3.32 -2.33 -44.38
N CYS A 182 -3.56 -2.10 -43.09
CA CYS A 182 -2.56 -2.36 -42.05
C CYS A 182 -2.30 -3.88 -41.98
N CYS A 183 -1.14 -4.30 -42.50
CA CYS A 183 -0.58 -5.65 -42.33
C CYS A 183 0.02 -5.83 -40.94
#